data_AF-A0A4Y9R5K2-F1
#
_entry.id   AF-A0A4Y9R5K2-F1
#
_cell.length_a   1.000
_cell.length_b   1.000
_cell.length_c   1.000
_cell.angle_alpha   90.00
_cell.angle_beta   90.00
_cell.angle_gamma   90.00
#
_symmetry.space_group_name_H-M   'P 1'
#
loop_
_entity.id
_entity.type
_entity.pdbx_description
1 polymer ?
#
loop_
_entity_poly.entity_id
_entity_poly.type
_entity_poly.pdbx_seq_one_letter_code
_entity_poly.pdbx_strand_id
1 'polypeptide(L)'
;MAAVAAVLLVLSGCSVNGSGEGPLEYEGPEHNAVCVPAVPGTSMVVGETIVAPDGFEATVIDVTLVDARNLKLTEASIAPIINQSAIGTSAYPPTEEAWTLRRDAAGATLPEDTTSNLLVVLERTGDMSGTASSVQIRYTVGGTAYVEHGTTSIELAEACD
;
A
#
# COMPACT_ATOMS: atom_id res chain seq x y z
N MET A 1 -14.91 -32.43 -51.58
CA MET A 1 -15.42 -31.66 -50.41
C MET A 1 -14.55 -32.03 -49.23
N ALA A 2 -13.65 -31.15 -48.79
CA ALA A 2 -12.72 -31.41 -47.70
C ALA A 2 -13.25 -30.74 -46.42
N ALA A 3 -13.48 -31.54 -45.38
CA ALA A 3 -13.91 -31.06 -44.07
C ALA A 3 -12.68 -30.64 -43.26
N VAL A 4 -12.58 -29.34 -42.95
CA VAL A 4 -11.55 -28.77 -42.07
C VAL A 4 -12.04 -28.91 -40.63
N ALA A 5 -11.39 -29.78 -39.85
CA ALA A 5 -11.66 -29.95 -38.43
C ALA A 5 -10.91 -28.88 -37.63
N ALA A 6 -11.65 -27.92 -37.07
CA ALA A 6 -11.12 -26.90 -36.16
C ALA A 6 -10.98 -27.49 -34.75
N VAL A 7 -9.74 -27.62 -34.28
CA VAL A 7 -9.42 -28.01 -32.90
C VAL A 7 -9.51 -26.76 -32.03
N LEU A 8 -10.54 -26.70 -31.16
CA LEU A 8 -10.69 -25.69 -30.12
C LEU A 8 -9.76 -26.04 -28.94
N LEU A 9 -8.64 -25.33 -28.84
CA LEU A 9 -7.78 -25.33 -27.67
C LEU A 9 -8.44 -24.48 -26.57
N VAL A 10 -9.11 -25.15 -25.62
CA VAL A 10 -9.62 -24.52 -24.41
C VAL A 10 -8.46 -24.33 -23.45
N LEU A 11 -7.86 -23.13 -23.46
CA LEU A 11 -6.94 -22.69 -22.41
C LEU A 11 -7.75 -22.36 -21.16
N SER A 12 -7.95 -23.36 -20.30
CA SER A 12 -8.42 -23.16 -18.92
C SER A 12 -7.31 -22.46 -18.13
N GLY A 13 -7.23 -21.14 -18.24
CA GLY A 13 -6.41 -20.32 -17.37
C GLY A 13 -6.97 -20.38 -15.95
N CYS A 14 -6.29 -21.10 -15.06
CA CYS A 14 -6.60 -21.13 -13.65
C CYS A 14 -6.60 -19.69 -13.10
N SER A 15 -7.77 -19.18 -12.76
CA SER A 15 -7.91 -18.00 -11.91
C SER A 15 -7.32 -18.36 -10.55
N VAL A 16 -6.09 -17.89 -10.29
CA VAL A 16 -5.47 -18.02 -8.98
C VAL A 16 -6.20 -17.03 -8.06
N ASN A 17 -7.26 -17.51 -7.41
CA ASN A 17 -7.85 -16.83 -6.26
C ASN A 17 -6.85 -16.95 -5.10
N GLY A 18 -5.86 -16.06 -5.05
CA GLY A 18 -5.08 -15.82 -3.84
C GLY A 18 -5.95 -15.04 -2.87
N SER A 19 -6.69 -15.74 -2.01
CA SER A 19 -7.62 -15.17 -1.02
C SER A 19 -7.25 -15.56 0.41
N GLY A 20 -5.97 -15.84 0.67
CA GLY A 20 -5.44 -16.02 2.02
C GLY A 20 -4.63 -14.80 2.44
N GLU A 21 -4.63 -14.51 3.75
CA GLU A 21 -3.67 -13.59 4.39
C GLU A 21 -2.26 -13.98 3.93
N GLY A 22 -1.54 -12.99 3.42
CA GLY A 22 -0.24 -13.22 2.83
C GLY A 22 0.87 -13.16 3.89
N PRO A 23 2.10 -13.59 3.55
CA PRO A 23 3.18 -13.63 4.54
C PRO A 23 3.84 -12.26 4.81
N LEU A 24 3.25 -11.15 4.37
CA LEU A 24 3.74 -9.79 4.62
C LEU A 24 2.98 -9.25 5.82
N GLU A 25 3.65 -8.58 6.74
CA GLU A 25 3.02 -8.08 7.96
C GLU A 25 3.00 -6.55 7.98
N TYR A 26 1.93 -5.97 8.54
CA TYR A 26 1.89 -4.58 8.95
C TYR A 26 2.28 -4.49 10.43
N GLU A 27 3.27 -3.68 10.76
CA GLU A 27 3.67 -3.40 12.14
C GLU A 27 2.93 -2.17 12.70
N GLY A 28 2.42 -2.30 13.92
CA GLY A 28 1.77 -1.23 14.65
C GLY A 28 0.71 -1.79 15.61
N PRO A 29 0.17 -0.96 16.53
CA PRO A 29 -0.97 -1.39 17.34
C PRO A 29 -2.15 -1.76 16.44
N GLU A 30 -2.80 -2.89 16.71
CA GLU A 30 -4.01 -3.29 15.99
C GLU A 30 -5.12 -2.24 16.18
N HIS A 31 -5.83 -1.90 15.10
CA HIS A 31 -7.01 -1.03 15.10
C HIS A 31 -6.77 0.44 15.50
N ASN A 32 -5.70 1.06 14.99
CA ASN A 32 -5.53 2.51 15.16
C ASN A 32 -6.40 3.30 14.18
N ALA A 33 -6.80 4.48 14.62
CA ALA A 33 -7.25 5.54 13.74
C ALA A 33 -6.21 6.66 13.77
N VAL A 34 -5.76 7.10 12.60
CA VAL A 34 -4.93 8.30 12.46
C VAL A 34 -5.78 9.42 11.90
N CYS A 35 -5.88 10.51 12.66
CA CYS A 35 -6.42 11.77 12.16
C CYS A 35 -5.24 12.71 11.89
N VAL A 36 -5.18 13.26 10.68
CA VAL A 36 -4.15 14.21 10.27
C VAL A 36 -4.81 15.53 9.88
N PRO A 37 -4.46 16.63 10.56
CA PRO A 37 -4.93 17.96 10.17
C PRO A 37 -4.46 18.31 8.76
N ALA A 38 -5.41 18.64 7.89
CA ALA A 38 -5.19 19.04 6.51
C ALA A 38 -6.26 20.05 6.08
N VAL A 39 -5.96 20.90 5.09
CA VAL A 39 -6.97 21.75 4.42
C VAL A 39 -7.26 21.19 3.02
N PRO A 40 -8.41 21.49 2.39
CA PRO A 40 -8.72 20.93 1.07
C PRO A 40 -7.63 21.29 0.04
N GLY A 41 -7.26 20.32 -0.79
CA GLY A 41 -6.21 20.51 -1.81
C GLY A 41 -4.78 20.50 -1.27
N THR A 42 -4.56 20.21 0.02
CA THR A 42 -3.23 19.86 0.53
C THR A 42 -3.01 18.36 0.53
N SER A 43 -1.76 17.97 0.28
CA SER A 43 -1.32 16.59 0.32
C SER A 43 -0.58 16.31 1.64
N MET A 44 -0.89 15.19 2.24
CA MET A 44 -0.22 14.67 3.44
C MET A 44 0.42 13.33 3.12
N VAL A 45 1.49 13.00 3.82
CA VAL A 45 2.09 11.66 3.83
C VAL A 45 1.60 10.93 5.06
N VAL A 46 1.12 9.71 4.86
CA VAL A 46 0.89 8.73 5.92
C VAL A 46 1.79 7.54 5.64
N GLY A 47 2.50 7.09 6.66
CA GLY A 47 3.41 5.96 6.57
C GLY A 47 3.00 4.82 7.49
N GLU A 48 2.96 3.63 6.92
CA GLU A 48 2.76 2.37 7.62
C GLU A 48 4.09 1.61 7.67
N THR A 49 4.34 0.86 8.73
CA THR A 49 5.51 -0.03 8.78
C THR A 49 5.10 -1.39 8.25
N ILE A 50 5.87 -1.93 7.30
CA ILE A 50 5.65 -3.25 6.71
C ILE A 50 6.90 -4.12 6.85
N VAL A 51 6.71 -5.41 7.08
CA VAL A 51 7.77 -6.40 7.22
C VAL A 51 7.67 -7.40 6.08
N ALA A 52 8.78 -7.58 5.38
CA ALA A 52 8.89 -8.57 4.33
C ALA A 52 8.84 -10.00 4.92
N PRO A 53 8.30 -10.97 4.17
CA PRO A 53 8.27 -12.37 4.60
C PRO A 53 9.63 -12.94 4.98
N ASP A 54 9.63 -13.85 5.94
CA ASP A 54 10.84 -14.57 6.35
C ASP A 54 11.42 -15.41 5.21
N GLY A 55 12.70 -15.20 4.87
CA GLY A 55 13.40 -15.98 3.85
C GLY A 55 12.83 -15.90 2.43
N PHE A 56 11.96 -14.92 2.14
CA PHE A 56 11.48 -14.66 0.79
C PHE A 56 11.41 -13.18 0.46
N GLU A 57 11.80 -12.87 -0.77
CA GLU A 57 11.58 -11.56 -1.37
C GLU A 57 10.10 -11.36 -1.76
N ALA A 58 9.58 -10.17 -1.48
CA ALA A 58 8.26 -9.74 -1.93
C ALA A 58 8.37 -8.67 -3.02
N THR A 59 7.58 -8.76 -4.09
CA THR A 59 7.46 -7.71 -5.11
C THR A 59 6.08 -7.08 -5.05
N VAL A 60 6.04 -5.77 -4.81
CA VAL A 60 4.79 -5.01 -4.76
C VAL A 60 4.22 -4.83 -6.17
N ILE A 61 2.94 -5.11 -6.33
CA ILE A 61 2.21 -4.92 -7.59
C ILE A 61 1.51 -3.56 -7.58
N ASP A 62 0.69 -3.29 -6.56
CA ASP A 62 0.00 -2.01 -6.39
C ASP A 62 -0.29 -1.71 -4.91
N VAL A 63 -0.63 -0.45 -4.68
CA VAL A 63 -1.06 0.08 -3.38
C VAL A 63 -2.34 0.88 -3.62
N THR A 64 -3.36 0.61 -2.81
CA THR A 64 -4.68 1.25 -2.94
C THR A 64 -5.25 1.61 -1.57
N LEU A 65 -6.32 2.41 -1.55
CA LEU A 65 -7.08 2.70 -0.34
C LEU A 65 -8.33 1.84 -0.28
N VAL A 66 -8.64 1.30 0.89
CA VAL A 66 -9.88 0.56 1.15
C VAL A 66 -10.96 1.53 1.63
N ASP A 67 -12.17 1.40 1.07
CA ASP A 67 -13.36 2.20 1.41
C ASP A 67 -13.14 3.73 1.43
N ALA A 68 -12.29 4.23 0.52
CA ALA A 68 -11.95 5.64 0.45
C ALA A 68 -13.17 6.52 0.13
N ARG A 69 -13.32 7.62 0.88
CA ARG A 69 -14.32 8.67 0.65
C ARG A 69 -13.67 10.02 0.74
N ASN A 70 -13.83 10.85 -0.30
CA ASN A 70 -13.27 12.20 -0.36
C ASN A 70 -11.74 12.26 -0.09
N LEU A 71 -11.06 11.14 -0.34
CA LEU A 71 -9.64 10.94 -0.11
C LEU A 71 -9.06 10.27 -1.34
N LYS A 72 -7.95 10.80 -1.83
CA LYS A 72 -7.29 10.32 -3.04
C LYS A 72 -5.85 9.97 -2.72
N LEU A 73 -5.44 8.76 -3.07
CA LEU A 73 -4.03 8.37 -3.11
C LEU A 73 -3.43 8.90 -4.40
N THR A 74 -2.44 9.78 -4.29
CA THR A 74 -1.75 10.38 -5.44
C THR A 74 -0.42 9.73 -5.73
N GLU A 75 0.28 9.26 -4.69
CA GLU A 75 1.55 8.54 -4.82
C GLU A 75 1.63 7.45 -3.74
N ALA A 76 2.33 6.37 -4.06
CA ALA A 76 2.74 5.35 -3.09
C ALA A 76 4.21 5.04 -3.30
N SER A 77 4.97 5.03 -2.20
CA SER A 77 6.40 4.77 -2.20
C SER A 77 6.78 3.81 -1.08
N ILE A 78 7.90 3.13 -1.24
CA ILE A 78 8.54 2.33 -0.18
C ILE A 78 9.86 2.99 0.17
N ALA A 79 10.11 3.21 1.46
CA ALA A 79 11.42 3.62 1.97
C ALA A 79 11.95 2.57 2.96
N PRO A 80 13.21 2.11 2.84
CA PRO A 80 13.78 1.18 3.81
C PRO A 80 13.97 1.86 5.18
N ILE A 81 13.77 1.12 6.25
CA ILE A 81 14.02 1.60 7.63
C ILE A 81 15.41 1.11 8.05
N ILE A 82 16.43 1.96 7.91
CA ILE A 82 17.83 1.63 8.22
C ILE A 82 18.36 2.64 9.23
N ASN A 83 18.50 2.24 10.51
CA ASN A 83 19.03 3.09 11.59
C ASN A 83 18.33 4.46 11.74
N GLN A 84 17.06 4.53 11.34
CA GLN A 84 16.25 5.76 11.36
C GLN A 84 14.81 5.41 11.76
N SER A 85 14.03 6.41 12.19
CA SER A 85 12.61 6.23 12.47
C SER A 85 11.78 6.22 11.18
N ALA A 86 10.68 5.47 11.18
CA ALA A 86 9.65 5.57 10.15
C ALA A 86 8.98 6.95 10.16
N ILE A 87 8.56 7.42 8.99
CA ILE A 87 7.62 8.53 8.87
C ILE A 87 6.24 7.97 9.20
N GLY A 88 5.61 8.46 10.27
CA GLY A 88 4.22 8.14 10.59
C GLY A 88 3.25 9.03 9.81
N THR A 89 3.36 10.34 10.01
CA THR A 89 2.58 11.34 9.27
C THR A 89 3.43 12.58 9.03
N SER A 90 3.31 13.21 7.85
CA SER A 90 4.05 14.45 7.55
C SER A 90 3.34 15.28 6.48
N ALA A 91 3.66 16.56 6.38
CA ALA A 91 3.21 17.39 5.26
C ALA A 91 3.93 16.97 3.98
N TYR A 92 3.27 17.06 2.82
CA TYR A 92 3.91 16.72 1.55
C TYR A 92 4.55 17.95 0.86
N PRO A 93 5.81 17.84 0.37
CA PRO A 93 6.74 16.73 0.57
C PRO A 93 7.38 16.76 1.98
N PRO A 94 7.62 15.59 2.60
CA PRO A 94 8.39 15.48 3.83
C PRO A 94 9.83 15.99 3.67
N THR A 95 10.42 16.43 4.77
CA THR A 95 11.83 16.90 4.85
C THR A 95 12.75 15.89 5.52
N GLU A 96 12.17 14.83 6.06
CA GLU A 96 12.80 13.73 6.77
C GLU A 96 13.77 12.98 5.85
N GLU A 97 14.97 12.64 6.35
CA GLU A 97 15.98 11.92 5.57
C GLU A 97 15.43 10.62 4.97
N ALA A 98 14.55 9.93 5.72
CA ALA A 98 13.87 8.72 5.28
C ALA A 98 13.12 8.89 3.94
N TRP A 99 12.57 10.08 3.66
CA TRP A 99 11.88 10.38 2.41
C TRP A 99 12.80 10.32 1.19
N THR A 100 14.09 10.60 1.36
CA THR A 100 15.06 10.62 0.27
C THR A 100 15.44 9.23 -0.24
N LEU A 101 15.22 8.21 0.58
CA LEU A 101 15.53 6.80 0.26
C LEU A 101 14.37 6.08 -0.43
N ARG A 102 13.25 6.78 -0.65
CA ARG A 102 12.04 6.17 -1.19
C ARG A 102 12.19 5.83 -2.66
N ARG A 103 11.43 4.84 -3.09
CA ARG A 103 11.19 4.47 -4.48
C ARG A 103 9.70 4.23 -4.68
N ASP A 104 9.23 4.32 -5.92
CA ASP A 104 7.84 4.01 -6.27
C ASP A 104 7.46 2.63 -5.73
N ALA A 105 6.26 2.51 -5.14
CA ALA A 105 5.84 1.25 -4.53
C ALA A 105 5.55 0.19 -5.60
N ALA A 106 4.90 0.54 -6.70
CA ALA A 106 4.61 -0.41 -7.77
C ALA A 106 5.92 -0.93 -8.40
N GLY A 107 6.11 -2.25 -8.39
CA GLY A 107 7.34 -2.89 -8.83
C GLY A 107 8.50 -2.83 -7.83
N ALA A 108 8.30 -2.25 -6.63
CA ALA A 108 9.32 -2.29 -5.59
C ALA A 108 9.49 -3.71 -5.05
N THR A 109 10.75 -4.05 -4.83
CA THR A 109 11.16 -5.31 -4.23
C THR A 109 11.51 -5.11 -2.76
N LEU A 110 10.84 -5.81 -1.86
CA LEU A 110 11.17 -5.88 -0.43
C LEU A 110 12.08 -7.11 -0.22
N PRO A 111 13.37 -6.92 0.12
CA PRO A 111 14.24 -8.03 0.46
C PRO A 111 13.70 -8.81 1.66
N GLU A 112 14.00 -10.11 1.72
CA GLU A 112 13.65 -10.98 2.84
C GLU A 112 14.10 -10.39 4.18
N ASP A 113 13.33 -10.64 5.25
CA ASP A 113 13.65 -10.24 6.62
C ASP A 113 13.92 -8.73 6.79
N THR A 114 13.35 -7.87 5.93
CA THR A 114 13.50 -6.41 6.03
C THR A 114 12.23 -5.68 6.44
N THR A 115 12.43 -4.61 7.20
CA THR A 115 11.37 -3.66 7.56
C THR A 115 11.45 -2.43 6.67
N SER A 116 10.30 -2.01 6.13
CA SER A 116 10.16 -0.82 5.30
C SER A 116 9.00 0.04 5.74
N ASN A 117 9.04 1.32 5.37
CA ASN A 117 7.94 2.24 5.54
C ASN A 117 7.20 2.36 4.21
N LEU A 118 5.94 1.91 4.17
CA LEU A 118 5.01 2.17 3.08
C LEU A 118 4.46 3.57 3.24
N LEU A 119 4.84 4.46 2.33
CA LEU A 119 4.50 5.87 2.34
C LEU A 119 3.42 6.14 1.30
N VAL A 120 2.25 6.60 1.72
CA VAL A 120 1.17 7.03 0.82
C VAL A 120 1.00 8.54 0.89
N VAL A 121 0.93 9.17 -0.28
CA VAL A 121 0.60 10.59 -0.41
C VAL A 121 -0.89 10.70 -0.67
N LEU A 122 -1.56 11.40 0.22
CA LEU A 122 -3.01 11.48 0.29
C LEU A 122 -3.45 12.92 0.13
N GLU A 123 -4.40 13.14 -0.78
CA GLU A 123 -5.03 14.43 -1.02
C GLU A 123 -6.47 14.38 -0.51
N ARG A 124 -6.84 15.32 0.37
CA ARG A 124 -8.23 15.50 0.76
C ARG A 124 -8.98 16.22 -0.37
N THR A 125 -9.97 15.55 -0.94
CA THR A 125 -10.78 16.08 -2.04
C THR A 125 -12.12 16.64 -1.57
N GLY A 126 -12.53 16.38 -0.33
CA GLY A 126 -13.76 16.91 0.27
C GLY A 126 -13.53 18.14 1.14
N ASP A 127 -14.60 18.91 1.36
CA ASP A 127 -14.53 20.15 2.13
C ASP A 127 -14.27 19.89 3.63
N MET A 128 -14.94 18.89 4.22
CA MET A 128 -14.87 18.60 5.66
C MET A 128 -13.76 17.59 6.02
N SER A 129 -13.84 16.38 5.45
CA SER A 129 -12.87 15.32 5.70
C SER A 129 -12.71 14.39 4.48
N GLY A 130 -11.60 13.66 4.46
CA GLY A 130 -11.36 12.53 3.57
C GLY A 130 -10.93 11.32 4.39
N THR A 131 -11.54 10.15 4.13
CA THR A 131 -11.35 8.96 4.96
C THR A 131 -10.98 7.73 4.13
N ALA A 132 -10.25 6.79 4.71
CA ALA A 132 -10.08 5.42 4.23
C ALA A 132 -10.04 4.46 5.43
N SER A 133 -10.53 3.23 5.26
CA SER A 133 -10.50 2.23 6.35
C SER A 133 -9.10 1.63 6.54
N SER A 134 -8.30 1.57 5.47
CA SER A 134 -6.91 1.14 5.48
C SER A 134 -6.21 1.41 4.16
N VAL A 135 -4.89 1.18 4.15
CA VAL A 135 -4.10 1.00 2.93
C VAL A 135 -4.03 -0.49 2.60
N GLN A 136 -4.27 -0.85 1.35
CA GLN A 136 -4.13 -2.22 0.83
C GLN A 136 -2.87 -2.31 -0.03
N ILE A 137 -2.10 -3.38 0.17
CA ILE A 137 -0.96 -3.74 -0.69
C ILE A 137 -1.25 -5.05 -1.42
N ARG A 138 -1.10 -5.05 -2.74
CA ARG A 138 -1.07 -6.28 -3.54
C ARG A 138 0.36 -6.57 -3.92
N TYR A 139 0.81 -7.79 -3.74
CA TYR A 139 2.22 -8.17 -3.93
C TYR A 139 2.36 -9.63 -4.33
N THR A 140 3.57 -10.05 -4.71
CA THR A 140 3.89 -11.45 -4.99
C THR A 140 5.06 -11.95 -4.16
N VAL A 141 4.99 -13.22 -3.75
CA VAL A 141 6.08 -13.96 -3.10
C VAL A 141 6.20 -15.32 -3.77
N GLY A 142 7.40 -15.66 -4.25
CA GLY A 142 7.62 -16.94 -4.97
C GLY A 142 6.68 -17.14 -6.17
N GLY A 143 6.27 -16.06 -6.83
CA GLY A 143 5.32 -16.09 -7.95
C GLY A 143 3.83 -16.22 -7.58
N THR A 144 3.49 -16.31 -6.29
CA THR A 144 2.11 -16.31 -5.80
C THR A 144 1.70 -14.89 -5.42
N ALA A 145 0.53 -14.45 -5.87
CA ALA A 145 -0.02 -13.14 -5.54
C ALA A 145 -0.84 -13.17 -4.24
N TYR A 146 -0.67 -12.13 -3.43
CA TYR A 146 -1.34 -11.91 -2.16
C TYR A 146 -1.89 -10.49 -2.09
N VAL A 147 -2.83 -10.29 -1.19
CA VAL A 147 -3.39 -8.99 -0.83
C VAL A 147 -3.34 -8.90 0.68
N GLU A 148 -2.76 -7.82 1.20
CA GLU A 148 -2.68 -7.56 2.63
C GLU A 148 -3.24 -6.17 2.95
N HIS A 149 -3.88 -6.03 4.11
CA HIS A 149 -4.55 -4.80 4.53
C HIS A 149 -3.88 -4.24 5.77
N GLY A 150 -3.54 -2.96 5.75
CA GLY A 150 -3.17 -2.24 6.96
C GLY A 150 -4.31 -2.22 7.98
N THR A 151 -3.97 -2.07 9.25
CA THR A 151 -4.95 -2.03 10.36
C THR A 151 -5.32 -0.61 10.77
N THR A 152 -4.66 0.40 10.19
CA THR A 152 -4.86 1.82 10.48
C THR A 152 -5.93 2.42 9.58
N SER A 153 -7.00 2.95 10.18
CA SER A 153 -7.94 3.83 9.49
C SER A 153 -7.40 5.25 9.42
N ILE A 154 -7.67 5.95 8.31
CA ILE A 154 -7.08 7.25 7.99
C ILE A 154 -8.18 8.29 7.85
N GLU A 155 -8.01 9.44 8.49
CA GLU A 155 -8.82 10.64 8.29
C GLU A 155 -7.92 11.87 8.06
N LEU A 156 -8.16 12.58 6.95
CA LEU A 156 -7.67 13.95 6.73
C LEU A 156 -8.81 14.93 7.01
N ALA A 157 -8.73 15.71 8.08
CA ALA A 157 -9.76 16.66 8.51
C ALA A 157 -9.15 18.03 8.84
N GLU A 158 -9.96 19.08 8.96
CA GLU A 158 -9.46 20.43 9.30
C GLU A 158 -8.84 20.48 10.71
N ALA A 159 -9.42 19.73 11.63
CA ALA A 159 -8.93 19.55 12.99
C ALA A 159 -9.11 18.09 13.41
N CYS A 160 -8.29 17.66 14.37
CA CYS A 160 -8.37 16.36 15.00
C CYS A 160 -8.63 16.57 16.48
N ASP A 161 -9.64 15.89 17.01
CA ASP A 161 -10.11 16.01 18.40
C ASP A 161 -9.36 15.08 19.37
#